data_AF-A0A6F9ACK8-F1
#
_entry.id   AF-A0A6F9ACK8-F1
#
_cell.length_a   1.000
_cell.length_b   1.000
_cell.length_c   1.000
_cell.angle_alpha   90.00
_cell.angle_beta   90.00
_cell.angle_gamma   90.00
#
_symmetry.space_group_name_H-M   'P 1'
#
loop_
_entity.id
_entity.type
_entity.pdbx_description
1 polymer ?
#
loop_
_entity_poly.entity_id
_entity_poly.type
_entity_poly.pdbx_seq_one_letter_code
_entity_poly.pdbx_strand_id
1 'polypeptide(L)' 'MGLELTVDMYTHVSSVLSQKDPTTVDKIMKDLDSNGDGEVDFEEFVSLVVGLSIACEQCYQMHKKKMGK' A
#
# COMPACT_ATOMS: atom_id res chain seq x y z
N MET A 1 -15.91 -17.37 -2.78
CA MET A 1 -14.60 -17.44 -2.11
C MET A 1 -13.70 -16.28 -2.56
N GLY A 2 -13.53 -16.00 -3.86
CA GLY A 2 -12.74 -14.82 -4.32
C GLY A 2 -13.24 -13.47 -3.76
N LEU A 3 -14.54 -13.20 -3.85
CA LEU A 3 -15.15 -11.96 -3.33
C LEU A 3 -14.93 -11.70 -1.82
N GLU A 4 -14.73 -12.74 -0.99
CA GLU A 4 -14.52 -12.58 0.46
C GLU A 4 -13.07 -12.18 0.74
N LEU A 5 -12.12 -12.80 0.03
CA LEU A 5 -10.71 -12.46 0.10
C LEU A 5 -10.42 -11.04 -0.40
N THR A 6 -11.07 -10.61 -1.49
CA THR A 6 -10.92 -9.23 -2.01
C THR A 6 -11.42 -8.18 -1.01
N VAL A 7 -12.56 -8.42 -0.35
CA VAL A 7 -13.15 -7.51 0.64
C VAL A 7 -12.31 -7.45 1.92
N ASP A 8 -11.76 -8.60 2.34
CA ASP A 8 -10.84 -8.66 3.47
C ASP A 8 -9.58 -7.84 3.18
N MET A 9 -8.97 -7.99 2.01
CA MET A 9 -7.76 -7.26 1.70
C MET A 9 -8.00 -5.75 1.52
N TYR A 10 -9.13 -5.37 0.92
CA TYR A 10 -9.54 -3.96 0.80
C TYR A 10 -9.59 -3.26 2.17
N THR A 11 -10.19 -3.93 3.14
CA THR A 11 -10.31 -3.43 4.52
C THR A 11 -8.93 -3.28 5.17
N HIS A 12 -8.03 -4.24 4.94
CA HIS A 12 -6.66 -4.18 5.46
C HIS A 12 -5.85 -3.05 4.83
N VAL A 13 -5.89 -2.87 3.51
CA VAL A 13 -5.19 -1.77 2.81
C VAL A 13 -5.70 -0.41 3.28
N SER A 14 -7.01 -0.23 3.38
CA SER A 14 -7.62 0.99 3.92
C SER A 14 -7.14 1.29 5.34
N SER A 15 -7.06 0.26 6.20
CA SER A 15 -6.59 0.38 7.58
C SER A 15 -5.10 0.72 7.68
N VAL A 16 -4.23 -0.03 6.97
CA VAL A 16 -2.77 0.15 6.97
C VAL A 16 -2.38 1.54 6.47
N LEU A 17 -3.07 2.02 5.44
CA LEU A 17 -2.80 3.34 4.86
C LEU A 17 -3.57 4.47 5.55
N SER A 18 -4.43 4.13 6.54
CA SER A 18 -5.37 5.07 7.17
C SER A 18 -6.16 5.88 6.14
N GLN A 19 -6.44 5.27 4.98
CA GLN A 19 -7.09 5.91 3.84
C GLN A 19 -8.58 5.58 3.87
N LYS A 20 -9.42 6.62 3.81
CA LYS A 20 -10.88 6.52 3.87
C LYS A 20 -11.56 6.90 2.55
N ASP A 21 -10.84 7.52 1.63
CA ASP A 21 -11.36 7.83 0.30
C ASP A 21 -11.37 6.55 -0.56
N PRO A 22 -12.55 6.03 -0.93
CA PRO A 22 -12.66 4.78 -1.68
C PRO A 22 -11.98 4.89 -3.05
N THR A 23 -12.01 6.07 -3.68
CA THR A 23 -11.35 6.30 -4.98
C THR A 23 -9.84 6.14 -4.89
N THR A 24 -9.24 6.54 -3.76
CA THR A 24 -7.80 6.41 -3.52
C THR A 24 -7.46 4.97 -3.19
N VAL A 25 -8.28 4.28 -2.38
CA VAL A 25 -8.09 2.85 -2.10
C VAL A 25 -8.18 2.03 -3.39
N ASP A 26 -9.17 2.28 -4.24
CA ASP A 26 -9.33 1.59 -5.53
C ASP A 26 -8.12 1.76 -6.44
N LYS A 27 -7.54 2.97 -6.48
CA LYS A 27 -6.30 3.22 -7.23
C LYS A 27 -5.14 2.42 -6.67
N ILE A 28 -4.99 2.39 -5.35
CA ILE A 28 -3.92 1.62 -4.68
C ILE A 28 -4.09 0.13 -4.95
N MET A 29 -5.31 -0.41 -4.82
CA MET A 29 -5.60 -1.82 -5.12
C MET A 29 -5.20 -2.16 -6.56
N LYS A 30 -5.57 -1.29 -7.51
CA LYS A 30 -5.23 -1.46 -8.92
C LYS A 30 -3.74 -1.31 -9.21
N ASP A 31 -3.03 -0.48 -8.46
CA ASP A 31 -1.58 -0.32 -8.58
C ASP A 31 -0.83 -1.52 -7.98
N LEU A 32 -1.45 -2.26 -7.05
CA LEU A 32 -0.89 -3.47 -6.44
C LEU A 32 -1.13 -4.72 -7.27
N ASP A 33 -2.31 -4.84 -7.89
CA ASP A 33 -2.72 -5.91 -8.81
C ASP A 33 -1.81 -5.93 -10.07
N SER A 34 -0.65 -6.55 -9.92
CA SER A 34 0.42 -6.58 -10.92
C SER A 34 0.17 -7.64 -11.98
N ASN A 35 -0.55 -8.69 -11.59
CA ASN A 35 -0.91 -9.79 -12.48
C ASN A 35 -2.22 -9.51 -13.26
N GLY A 36 -3.03 -8.54 -12.84
CA GLY A 36 -4.26 -8.09 -13.48
C GLY A 36 -5.46 -9.01 -13.27
N ASP A 37 -5.48 -9.81 -12.20
CA ASP A 37 -6.54 -10.76 -11.91
C ASP A 37 -7.72 -10.14 -11.14
N GLY A 38 -7.59 -8.87 -10.72
CA GLY A 38 -8.61 -8.13 -9.99
C GLY A 38 -8.65 -8.42 -8.49
N GLU A 39 -7.74 -9.25 -8.00
CA GLU A 39 -7.46 -9.47 -6.60
C GLU A 39 -6.06 -8.92 -6.27
N VAL A 40 -5.69 -8.96 -5.00
CA VAL A 40 -4.32 -8.64 -4.60
C VAL A 40 -3.90 -9.75 -3.65
N ASP A 41 -2.86 -10.48 -4.05
CA ASP A 41 -2.37 -11.60 -3.28
C ASP A 41 -1.37 -11.18 -2.19
N PHE A 42 -0.83 -12.17 -1.48
CA PHE A 42 0.12 -11.92 -0.41
C PHE A 42 1.42 -11.28 -0.91
N GLU A 43 1.93 -11.67 -2.08
CA GLU A 43 3.18 -11.13 -2.64
C GLU A 43 3.00 -9.67 -3.09
N GLU A 44 1.86 -9.36 -3.69
CA GLU A 44 1.47 -8.01 -4.08
C GLU A 44 1.26 -7.11 -2.85
N PHE A 45 0.62 -7.62 -1.80
CA PHE A 45 0.51 -6.90 -0.53
C PHE A 45 1.88 -6.65 0.15
N VAL A 46 2.78 -7.65 0.14
CA VAL A 46 4.14 -7.47 0.69
C VAL A 46 4.90 -6.38 -0.05
N SER A 47 4.70 -6.26 -1.36
CA SER A 47 5.31 -5.20 -2.18
C SER A 47 4.90 -3.80 -1.70
N LEU A 48 3.66 -3.60 -1.26
CA LEU A 48 3.21 -2.35 -0.61
C LEU A 48 4.03 -2.05 0.66
N VAL A 49 4.13 -3.03 1.57
CA VAL A 49 4.78 -2.86 2.88
C VAL A 49 6.28 -2.57 2.73
N VAL A 50 6.94 -3.25 1.79
CA VAL A 50 8.35 -3.00 1.44
C VAL A 50 8.51 -1.59 0.87
N GLY A 51 7.65 -1.19 -0.06
CA GLY A 51 7.65 0.15 -0.64
C GLY A 51 7.50 1.25 0.42
N LEU A 52 6.55 1.09 1.36
CA LEU A 52 6.36 2.00 2.48
C LEU A 52 7.59 2.08 3.39
N SER A 53 8.21 0.94 3.69
CA SER A 53 9.40 0.88 4.54
C SER A 53 10.58 1.66 3.94
N ILE A 54 10.81 1.48 2.63
CA ILE A 54 11.85 2.20 1.89
C ILE A 54 11.54 3.70 1.83
N ALA A 55 10.29 4.07 1.52
CA ALA A 55 9.87 5.47 1.47
C ALA A 55 10.02 6.18 2.83
N CYS A 56 9.68 5.49 3.93
CA CYS A 56 9.89 5.99 5.29
C CYS A 56 11.37 6.26 5.59
N GLU A 57 12.26 5.33 5.25
CA GLU A 57 13.71 5.52 5.43
C GLU A 57 14.23 6.69 4.58
N GLN A 58 13.80 6.81 3.32
CA GLN A 58 14.19 7.93 2.47
C GLN A 58 13.70 9.29 3.04
N CYS A 59 12.45 9.37 3.48
CA CYS A 59 11.89 10.55 4.14
C CYS A 59 12.68 10.93 5.39
N TYR A 60 13.02 9.95 6.23
CA TYR A 60 13.83 10.16 7.43
C TYR A 60 15.21 10.74 7.09
N GLN A 61 15.91 10.16 6.11
CA GLN A 61 17.24 10.62 5.70
C GLN A 61 17.21 12.00 5.04
N MET A 62 16.17 12.31 4.26
CA MET A 62 15.95 13.64 3.69
C MET A 62 15.75 14.69 4.78
N HIS A 63 14.95 14.38 5.80
CA HIS A 63 14.70 15.28 6.93
C HIS A 63 15.97 15.51 7.76
N LYS A 64 16.74 14.45 8.04
CA LYS A 64 18.02 14.53 8.77
C LYS A 64 19.05 15.44 8.07
N LYS A 65 19.12 15.38 6.73
CA LYS A 65 20.00 16.26 5.94
C LYS A 65 19.57 17.74 5.93
N LYS A 66 18.28 18.04 6.09
CA LYS A 66 17.76 19.41 6.13
C LYS A 66 17.93 20.09 7.49
N MET A 67 17.97 19.33 8.59
CA MET A 67 18.21 19.85 9.94
C MET A 67 19.70 19.98 10.32
N GLY A 68 20.59 19.47 9.48
CA GLY A 68 22.05 19.56 9.67
C GLY A 68 22.71 20.80 9.03
N LYS A 69 21.95 21.87 8.78
CA LYS A 69 22.45 23.18 8.34
C LYS A 69 21.93 24.28 9.25
#